data_AF-A0A380NWH6-F1
#
_entry.id   AF-A0A380NWH6-F1
#
_cell.length_a   1.000
_cell.length_b   1.000
_cell.length_c   1.000
_cell.angle_alpha   90.00
_cell.angle_beta   90.00
_cell.angle_gamma   90.00
#
_symmetry.space_group_name_H-M   'P 1'
#
loop_
_entity.id
_entity.type
_entity.pdbx_description
1 polymer ?
#
loop_
_entity_poly.entity_id
_entity_poly.type
_entity_poly.pdbx_seq_one_letter_code
_entity_poly.pdbx_strand_id
1 'polypeptide(L)'
;MNKIYEGYNKYGAETISQFYYQKPLKALSLDQQSTIAGLGQSPSVYNLYTSPKTVKERRDIVLLSMFNNGEISESQYKQATKVDIKHGLVQPS
;
A
#
# COMPACT_ATOMS: atom_id res chain seq x y z
N MET A 1 10.77 -16.34 15.05
CA MET A 1 10.66 -14.87 15.13
C MET A 1 11.30 -14.30 13.87
N ASN A 2 10.50 -13.89 12.88
CA ASN A 2 10.98 -13.48 11.56
C ASN A 2 11.68 -12.12 11.66
N LYS A 3 12.96 -12.04 11.27
CA LYS A 3 13.74 -10.79 11.17
C LYS A 3 13.04 -9.70 10.33
N ILE A 4 12.11 -10.11 9.47
CA ILE A 4 11.23 -9.22 8.70
C ILE A 4 10.38 -8.33 9.64
N TYR A 5 9.92 -8.84 10.78
CA TYR A 5 9.07 -8.08 11.73
C TYR A 5 9.81 -6.98 12.48
N GLU A 6 11.09 -7.17 12.78
CA GLU A 6 11.91 -6.17 13.50
C GLU A 6 12.31 -4.99 12.59
N GLY A 7 12.35 -5.21 11.27
CA GLY A 7 12.63 -4.17 10.27
C GLY A 7 11.47 -3.19 10.06
N TYR A 8 10.21 -3.64 10.14
CA TYR A 8 9.03 -2.78 9.92
C TYR A 8 8.91 -1.62 10.93
N ASN A 9 9.48 -1.77 12.13
CA ASN A 9 9.44 -0.73 13.17
C ASN A 9 10.55 0.33 13.03
N LYS A 10 11.59 0.09 12.22
CA LYS A 10 12.68 1.07 11.97
C LYS A 10 12.72 1.58 10.53
N TYR A 11 12.08 0.89 9.60
CA TYR A 11 12.10 1.22 8.18
C TYR A 11 10.67 1.15 7.62
N GLY A 12 10.02 2.32 7.58
CA GLY A 12 8.61 2.51 7.23
C GLY A 12 8.30 2.28 5.75
N ALA A 13 7.56 3.20 5.11
CA ALA A 13 6.99 3.00 3.77
C ALA A 13 7.97 2.53 2.67
N GLU A 14 9.24 2.94 2.73
CA GLU A 14 10.25 2.56 1.72
C GLU A 14 10.56 1.05 1.75
N THR A 15 10.69 0.43 2.92
CA THR A 15 10.94 -1.02 3.02
C THR A 15 9.73 -1.82 2.56
N ILE A 16 8.53 -1.35 2.88
CA ILE A 16 7.28 -1.95 2.39
C ILE A 16 7.22 -1.86 0.86
N SER A 17 7.61 -0.71 0.30
CA SER A 17 7.66 -0.48 -1.15
C SER A 17 8.61 -1.46 -1.85
N GLN A 18 9.82 -1.60 -1.31
CA GLN A 18 10.81 -2.53 -1.85
C GLN A 18 10.36 -3.99 -1.70
N PHE A 19 9.73 -4.34 -0.57
CA PHE A 19 9.26 -5.69 -0.31
C PHE A 19 8.16 -6.13 -1.30
N TYR A 20 7.11 -5.32 -1.47
CA TYR A 20 5.96 -5.70 -2.30
C TYR A 20 6.16 -5.40 -3.80
N TYR A 21 6.88 -4.33 -4.13
CA TYR A 21 6.95 -3.81 -5.50
C TYR A 21 8.37 -3.75 -6.08
N GLN A 22 9.42 -4.04 -5.28
CA GLN A 22 10.84 -3.91 -5.65
C GLN A 22 11.18 -2.56 -6.30
N LYS A 23 10.54 -1.50 -5.79
CA LYS A 23 10.64 -0.14 -6.30
C LYS A 23 10.79 0.83 -5.13
N PRO A 24 11.43 1.99 -5.34
CA PRO A 24 11.41 3.05 -4.35
C PRO A 24 10.01 3.67 -4.26
N LEU A 25 9.62 4.19 -3.09
CA LEU A 25 8.27 4.70 -2.84
C LEU A 25 7.84 5.76 -3.87
N LYS A 26 8.77 6.63 -4.26
CA LYS A 26 8.56 7.69 -5.26
C LYS A 26 8.28 7.20 -6.69
N ALA A 27 8.59 5.94 -6.99
CA ALA A 27 8.37 5.32 -8.29
C ALA A 27 7.07 4.51 -8.36
N LEU A 28 6.32 4.46 -7.25
CA LEU A 28 5.04 3.77 -7.18
C LEU A 28 3.92 4.64 -7.75
N SER A 29 2.89 3.98 -8.29
CA SER A 29 1.65 4.65 -8.69
C SER A 29 0.83 5.08 -7.46
N LEU A 30 -0.16 5.96 -7.67
CA LEU A 30 -1.01 6.48 -6.60
C LEU A 30 -1.68 5.34 -5.80
N ASP A 31 -2.22 4.32 -6.46
CA ASP A 31 -2.84 3.16 -5.81
C ASP A 31 -1.85 2.39 -4.92
N GLN A 32 -0.61 2.24 -5.36
CA GLN A 32 0.44 1.53 -4.62
C GLN A 32 0.93 2.36 -3.42
N GLN A 33 1.11 3.67 -3.58
CA GLN A 33 1.46 4.57 -2.48
C GLN A 33 0.36 4.61 -1.42
N SER A 34 -0.91 4.78 -1.82
CA SER A 34 -2.05 4.76 -0.91
C SER A 34 -2.21 3.40 -0.22
N THR A 35 -1.83 2.31 -0.89
CA THR A 35 -1.81 0.97 -0.28
C THR A 35 -0.82 0.94 0.87
N ILE A 36 0.43 1.35 0.64
CA ILE A 36 1.48 1.36 1.67
C ILE A 36 1.09 2.25 2.85
N ALA A 37 0.56 3.45 2.57
CA ALA A 37 0.07 4.35 3.61
C ALA A 37 -1.05 3.71 4.46
N GLY A 38 -1.89 2.86 3.86
CA GLY A 38 -2.96 2.15 4.55
C GLY A 38 -2.53 0.95 5.41
N LEU A 39 -1.32 0.40 5.18
CA LEU A 39 -0.82 -0.77 5.92
C LEU A 39 -0.40 -0.45 7.36
N GLY A 40 0.03 0.79 7.63
CA GLY A 40 0.44 1.25 8.96
C GLY A 40 1.54 0.39 9.62
N GLN A 41 1.61 0.41 10.97
CA GLN A 41 2.54 -0.42 11.76
C GLN A 41 2.01 -1.85 12.04
N SER A 42 0.93 -2.29 11.39
CA SER A 42 0.30 -3.59 11.66
C SER A 42 0.36 -4.56 10.47
N PRO A 43 1.57 -4.96 10.02
CA PRO A 43 1.75 -5.81 8.85
C PRO A 43 1.22 -7.24 9.03
N SER A 44 0.97 -7.70 10.26
CA SER A 44 0.35 -9.01 10.53
C SER A 44 -1.12 -9.08 10.14
N VAL A 45 -1.85 -7.97 10.23
CA VAL A 45 -3.27 -7.87 9.84
C VAL A 45 -3.40 -7.44 8.38
N TYR A 46 -2.46 -6.63 7.91
CA TYR A 46 -2.50 -6.04 6.57
C TYR A 46 -1.32 -6.56 5.73
N ASN A 47 -1.52 -7.73 5.11
CA ASN A 47 -0.57 -8.34 4.19
C ASN A 47 -1.21 -8.51 2.80
N LEU A 48 -0.53 -8.05 1.75
CA LEU A 48 -1.05 -8.04 0.37
C LEU A 48 -1.23 -9.44 -0.22
N TYR A 49 -0.46 -10.42 0.25
CA TYR A 49 -0.55 -11.81 -0.22
C TYR A 49 -1.65 -12.59 0.51
N THR A 50 -1.77 -12.42 1.83
CA THR A 50 -2.68 -13.22 2.64
C THR A 50 -4.03 -12.55 2.92
N SER A 51 -4.10 -11.23 2.85
CA SER A 51 -5.29 -10.44 3.25
C SER A 51 -5.62 -9.32 2.24
N PRO A 52 -5.69 -9.60 0.92
CA PRO A 52 -5.84 -8.58 -0.12
C PRO A 52 -7.13 -7.76 0.02
N LYS A 53 -8.22 -8.38 0.49
CA LYS A 53 -9.51 -7.69 0.69
C LYS A 53 -9.40 -6.59 1.74
N THR A 54 -8.85 -6.92 2.91
CA THR A 54 -8.67 -5.96 4.01
C THR A 54 -7.69 -4.85 3.62
N VAL A 55 -6.61 -5.19 2.92
CA VAL A 55 -5.66 -4.19 2.41
C VAL A 55 -6.33 -3.24 1.42
N LYS A 56 -7.18 -3.74 0.53
CA LYS A 56 -7.96 -2.91 -0.39
C LYS A 56 -8.87 -1.94 0.36
N GLU A 57 -9.59 -2.39 1.38
CA GLU A 57 -10.46 -1.52 2.18
C GLU A 57 -9.66 -0.38 2.83
N ARG A 58 -8.45 -0.66 3.35
CA ARG A 58 -7.58 0.37 3.93
C ARG A 58 -7.03 1.34 2.88
N ARG A 59 -6.61 0.86 1.72
CA ARG A 59 -6.20 1.70 0.59
C ARG A 59 -7.32 2.65 0.17
N ASP A 60 -8.55 2.15 0.06
CA ASP A 60 -9.69 2.94 -0.38
C ASP A 60 -10.05 4.04 0.64
N ILE A 61 -9.87 3.80 1.95
CA ILE A 61 -9.98 4.83 2.99
C ILE A 61 -8.92 5.93 2.81
N VAL A 62 -7.68 5.55 2.52
CA VAL A 62 -6.59 6.53 2.26
C VAL A 62 -6.93 7.36 1.02
N LEU A 63 -7.34 6.73 -0.08
CA LEU A 63 -7.73 7.40 -1.30
C LEU A 63 -8.89 8.37 -1.08
N LEU A 64 -9.88 7.99 -0.27
CA LEU A 64 -11.00 8.86 0.09
C LEU A 64 -10.52 10.08 0.90
N SER A 65 -9.60 9.88 1.85
CA SER A 65 -9.01 10.98 2.61
C SER A 65 -8.25 11.95 1.70
N MET A 66 -7.43 11.44 0.77
CA MET A 66 -6.69 12.27 -0.18
C MET A 66 -7.63 13.08 -1.07
N PHE A 67 -8.73 12.47 -1.52
CA PHE A 67 -9.75 13.16 -2.30
C PHE A 67 -10.44 14.26 -1.49
N ASN A 68 -10.88 13.96 -0.26
CA ASN A 68 -11.54 14.93 0.61
C ASN A 68 -10.62 16.11 0.99
N ASN A 69 -9.32 15.87 1.08
CA ASN A 69 -8.31 16.90 1.33
C ASN A 69 -7.93 17.70 0.07
N GLY A 70 -8.44 17.34 -1.10
CA GLY A 70 -8.10 17.99 -2.38
C GLY A 70 -6.72 17.65 -2.93
N GLU A 71 -6.07 16.59 -2.41
CA GLU A 71 -4.75 16.14 -2.88
C GLU A 71 -4.81 15.42 -4.24
N ILE A 72 -5.98 14.83 -4.55
CA ILE A 72 -6.24 14.16 -5.82
C ILE A 72 -7.61 14.56 -6.38
N SER A 73 -7.72 14.57 -7.70
CA SER A 73 -9.00 14.78 -8.40
C SER A 73 -9.95 13.60 -8.26
N GLU A 74 -11.24 13.83 -8.49
CA GLU A 74 -12.26 12.77 -8.52
C GLU A 74 -11.92 11.69 -9.55
N SER A 75 -11.35 12.08 -10.70
CA SER A 75 -10.92 11.14 -11.74
C SER A 75 -9.78 10.24 -11.24
N GLN A 76 -8.77 10.80 -10.58
CA GLN A 76 -7.67 10.03 -9.98
C GLN A 76 -8.17 9.09 -8.89
N TYR A 77 -9.08 9.55 -8.02
CA TYR A 77 -9.73 8.72 -7.00
C TYR A 77 -10.47 7.53 -7.63
N LYS A 78 -11.32 7.78 -8.63
CA LYS A 78 -12.08 6.74 -9.34
C LYS A 78 -11.18 5.77 -10.09
N GLN A 79 -10.08 6.24 -10.65
CA GLN A 79 -9.11 5.38 -11.34
C GLN A 79 -8.36 4.49 -10.33
N ALA A 80 -7.79 5.07 -9.27
CA ALA A 80 -6.99 4.36 -8.29
C ALA A 80 -7.80 3.31 -7.50
N THR A 81 -9.07 3.59 -7.17
CA THR A 81 -9.95 2.63 -6.47
C THR A 81 -10.30 1.40 -7.29
N LYS A 82 -10.30 1.51 -8.63
CA LYS A 82 -10.55 0.41 -9.57
C LYS A 82 -9.34 -0.49 -9.82
N VAL A 83 -8.13 -0.01 -9.53
CA VAL A 83 -6.92 -0.82 -9.70
C VAL A 83 -6.96 -2.03 -8.76
N ASP A 84 -6.62 -3.20 -9.28
CA ASP A 84 -6.51 -4.42 -8.48
C ASP A 84 -5.46 -4.24 -7.38
N ILE A 85 -5.74 -4.71 -6.17
CA ILE A 85 -4.81 -4.58 -5.05
C ILE A 85 -3.51 -5.35 -5.26
N LYS A 86 -3.49 -6.32 -6.18
CA LYS A 86 -2.32 -7.09 -6.57
C LYS A 86 -1.50 -6.44 -7.68
N HIS A 87 -1.91 -5.27 -8.16
CA HIS A 87 -1.24 -4.57 -9.25
C HIS A 87 0.23 -4.26 -8.91
N GLY A 88 1.14 -4.82 -9.71
CA GLY A 88 2.57 -4.63 -9.56
C GLY A 88 3.22 -5.40 -8.41
N LEU A 89 2.49 -6.26 -7.70
CA LEU A 89 3.09 -7.13 -6.69
C LEU A 89 4.11 -8.06 -7.33
N VAL A 90 5.28 -8.14 -6.72
CA VAL A 90 6.27 -9.15 -7.06
C VAL A 90 6.01 -10.40 -6.23
N GLN A 91 6.27 -11.59 -6.77
CA GLN A 91 6.12 -12.82 -5.98
C GLN A 91 7.22 -12.90 -4.92
N PRO A 92 6.90 -13.29 -3.68
CA PRO A 92 7.91 -13.57 -2.68
C PRO A 92 8.70 -14.81 -3.11
N SER A 93 10.03 -14.67 -3.22
CA SER A 93 10.97 -15.76 -3.50
C SER A 93 11.17 -16.68 -2.32
#